data_AF-A0A8B9JDF0-F1
#
_entry.id   AF-A0A8B9JDF0-F1
#
_cell.length_a   1.000
_cell.length_b   1.000
_cell.length_c   1.000
_cell.angle_alpha   90.00
_cell.angle_beta   90.00
_cell.angle_gamma   90.00
#
_symmetry.space_group_name_H-M   'P 1'
#
loop_
_entity.id
_entity.type
_entity.pdbx_description
1 polymer ?
#
loop_
_entity_poly.entity_id
_entity_poly.type
_entity_poly.pdbx_seq_one_letter_code
_entity_poly.pdbx_strand_id
1 'polypeptide(L)'
;MCQVIFFTIWSHLVRTKKNLKCVLGCLLHMNKVCVCVCVCVCVGYDFAAVLEWFAERVDRIILLFDAHKLDISDEFSEVIKALKNYEDKMRVVLNKSDQIGTQQLMRVYGALMWSLGKIVNTPEVIRVYIGSFWAQPLLVADNRKLFEAEEQDLFRDIQSLPRNAALRKLNDLIKRARLAKVHAYIISALKKEMPNMFGKESKKKELIANLGEIYAMVEKEYQISPGDFPKLSKMQEILAIQDFSKFQTIKPKLMEAVEDMLTNDIARLMVLVRQEEAATPSQTVQGGAFEGTKNGPFGHGYGEGAGAGIDELEWIVARDKPSYDEIFFMLSPINGKVSGAMAKKEMIKSKLPNTILGKIWKLADVDGDGYLDIEEFALANHLIKVKLEGHELPADLPHHLVPPSKRTQ
;
A
#
# COMPACT_ATOMS: atom_id res chain seq x y z
N MET A 1 8.56 -19.25 9.52
CA MET A 1 9.79 -18.46 9.30
C MET A 1 9.36 -17.24 8.47
N CYS A 2 8.84 -16.19 9.12
CA CYS A 2 8.31 -15.00 8.43
C CYS A 2 9.39 -13.92 8.33
N GLN A 3 9.67 -13.49 7.11
CA GLN A 3 10.62 -12.44 6.78
C GLN A 3 10.10 -11.08 7.25
N VAL A 4 10.92 -10.42 8.06
CA VAL A 4 10.77 -9.01 8.44
C VAL A 4 11.29 -8.18 7.27
N ILE A 5 10.39 -7.47 6.57
CA ILE A 5 10.82 -6.45 5.59
C ILE A 5 10.91 -5.13 6.36
N PHE A 6 12.14 -4.76 6.72
CA PHE A 6 12.47 -3.44 7.26
C PHE A 6 12.37 -2.40 6.13
N PHE A 7 11.43 -1.47 6.24
CA PHE A 7 11.70 -0.12 5.75
C PHE A 7 12.41 0.62 6.89
N THR A 8 13.73 0.70 6.81
CA THR A 8 14.58 1.39 7.78
C THR A 8 14.17 2.86 7.87
N ILE A 9 13.59 3.31 8.99
CA ILE A 9 13.74 4.66 9.55
C ILE A 9 13.38 4.65 11.06
N TRP A 10 14.37 5.04 11.87
CA TRP A 10 14.41 5.52 13.26
C TRP A 10 14.48 4.54 14.47
N SER A 11 15.67 4.51 15.09
CA SER A 11 16.06 3.72 16.27
C SER A 11 16.11 4.52 17.60
N HIS A 12 15.12 5.37 17.92
CA HIS A 12 15.28 6.27 19.09
C HIS A 12 14.09 6.46 20.04
N LEU A 13 13.02 5.68 19.95
CA LEU A 13 11.93 5.74 20.94
C LEU A 13 11.67 4.45 21.74
N VAL A 14 12.52 3.42 21.63
CA VAL A 14 12.36 2.15 22.37
C VAL A 14 13.12 2.16 23.71
N ARG A 15 13.14 3.28 24.43
CA ARG A 15 13.88 3.38 25.70
C ARG A 15 13.04 3.48 26.98
N THR A 16 11.71 3.40 26.93
CA THR A 16 10.88 3.63 28.14
C THR A 16 9.86 2.58 28.54
N LYS A 17 9.70 1.45 27.84
CA LYS A 17 8.99 0.29 28.42
C LYS A 17 9.67 -1.04 28.07
N LYS A 18 10.29 -1.64 29.08
CA LYS A 18 10.84 -3.00 29.03
C LYS A 18 9.67 -3.98 28.81
N ASN A 19 9.87 -4.94 27.90
CA ASN A 19 9.04 -6.13 27.63
C ASN A 19 7.93 -6.05 26.56
N LEU A 20 8.17 -5.41 25.42
CA LEU A 20 7.44 -5.71 24.17
C LEU A 20 8.35 -6.47 23.20
N LYS A 21 8.18 -7.79 23.09
CA LYS A 21 8.73 -8.61 21.98
C LYS A 21 7.63 -8.87 20.95
N CYS A 22 7.16 -7.81 20.30
CA CYS A 22 6.48 -7.85 19.01
C CYS A 22 6.64 -6.48 18.35
N VAL A 23 7.14 -6.47 17.12
CA VAL A 23 7.37 -5.24 16.36
C VAL A 23 6.04 -4.79 15.78
N LEU A 24 5.23 -4.12 16.59
CA LEU A 24 4.13 -3.30 16.09
C LEU A 24 4.76 -2.01 15.56
N GLY A 25 5.15 -2.04 14.28
CA GLY A 25 5.76 -0.89 13.62
C GLY A 25 4.70 0.13 13.23
N CYS A 26 4.63 1.25 13.97
CA CYS A 26 4.00 2.46 13.45
C CYS A 26 4.96 2.99 12.36
N LEU A 27 4.63 2.74 11.09
CA LEU A 27 5.47 3.15 9.97
C LEU A 27 5.22 4.64 9.72
N LEU A 28 6.30 5.43 9.82
CA LEU A 28 6.40 6.87 9.61
C LEU A 28 5.68 7.74 10.66
N HIS A 29 6.48 8.50 11.42
CA HIS A 29 6.09 9.79 11.97
C HIS A 29 6.76 10.89 11.13
N MET A 30 6.57 10.86 9.81
CA MET A 30 7.01 11.95 8.94
C MET A 30 5.80 12.85 8.66
N ASN A 31 5.89 14.08 9.14
CA ASN A 31 4.93 15.16 8.84
C ASN A 31 3.44 14.78 9.00
N LYS A 32 3.02 14.42 10.22
CA LYS A 32 1.61 14.31 10.66
C LYS A 32 0.80 13.09 10.17
N VAL A 33 1.40 12.06 9.58
CA VAL A 33 0.72 10.82 9.15
C VAL A 33 1.07 9.64 10.06
N CYS A 34 0.11 8.76 10.33
CA CYS A 34 0.24 7.50 11.06
C CYS A 34 -0.26 6.32 10.19
N VAL A 35 0.64 5.47 9.71
CA VAL A 35 0.30 4.23 8.99
C VAL A 35 0.52 3.02 9.90
N CYS A 36 -0.51 2.17 10.03
CA CYS A 36 -0.39 0.90 10.75
C CYS A 36 -0.28 -0.26 9.77
N VAL A 37 0.81 -1.00 9.86
CA VAL A 37 1.03 -2.24 9.11
C VAL A 37 0.74 -3.40 10.05
N CYS A 38 -0.27 -4.19 9.74
CA CYS A 38 -0.67 -5.30 10.59
C CYS A 38 0.03 -6.58 10.13
N VAL A 39 0.96 -7.08 10.95
CA VAL A 39 1.57 -8.41 10.79
C VAL A 39 1.18 -9.21 12.03
N CYS A 40 0.32 -10.21 11.86
CA CYS A 40 -0.15 -11.03 12.98
C CYS A 40 0.99 -11.86 13.56
N VAL A 41 1.43 -11.51 14.77
CA VAL A 41 2.17 -12.42 15.65
C VAL A 41 1.78 -12.15 17.12
N CYS A 42 1.48 -13.26 17.82
CA CYS A 42 1.65 -13.54 19.26
C CYS A 42 0.47 -13.50 20.25
N VAL A 43 0.60 -14.49 21.15
CA VAL A 43 -0.17 -14.89 22.34
C VAL A 43 0.18 -14.01 23.55
N GLY A 44 -0.80 -13.62 24.37
CA GLY A 44 -0.59 -13.04 25.71
C GLY A 44 -1.34 -11.75 26.05
N TYR A 45 -2.12 -11.19 25.11
CA TYR A 45 -3.00 -10.03 25.31
C TYR A 45 -4.12 -10.04 24.26
N ASP A 46 -5.18 -9.26 24.48
CA ASP A 46 -6.28 -9.12 23.52
C ASP A 46 -5.81 -8.32 22.28
N PHE A 47 -5.35 -9.04 21.28
CA PHE A 47 -4.80 -8.47 20.05
C PHE A 47 -5.86 -7.72 19.23
N ALA A 48 -7.09 -8.21 19.20
CA ALA A 48 -8.19 -7.59 18.49
C ALA A 48 -8.54 -6.22 19.09
N ALA A 49 -8.60 -6.11 20.42
CA ALA A 49 -8.83 -4.84 21.10
C ALA A 49 -7.70 -3.82 20.87
N VAL A 50 -6.44 -4.27 20.83
CA VAL A 50 -5.31 -3.39 20.52
C VAL A 50 -5.41 -2.86 19.09
N LEU A 51 -5.75 -3.69 18.12
CA LEU A 51 -5.93 -3.24 16.74
C LEU A 51 -7.13 -2.32 16.56
N GLU A 52 -8.24 -2.55 17.26
CA GLU A 52 -9.37 -1.62 17.30
C GLU A 52 -8.91 -0.23 17.81
N TRP A 53 -8.08 -0.20 18.87
CA TRP A 53 -7.50 1.03 19.40
C TRP A 53 -6.58 1.76 18.40
N PHE A 54 -5.79 1.03 17.60
CA PHE A 54 -4.99 1.64 16.54
C PHE A 54 -5.86 2.14 15.40
N ALA A 55 -6.88 1.38 14.99
CA ALA A 55 -7.79 1.72 13.90
C ALA A 55 -8.50 3.08 14.12
N GLU A 56 -8.83 3.40 15.37
CA GLU A 56 -9.34 4.70 15.78
C GLU A 56 -8.41 5.88 15.47
N ARG A 57 -7.09 5.65 15.43
CA ARG A 57 -6.06 6.72 15.43
C ARG A 57 -5.23 6.78 14.16
N VAL A 58 -5.20 5.71 13.39
CA VAL A 58 -4.38 5.61 12.19
C VAL A 58 -5.11 6.16 10.99
N ASP A 59 -4.33 6.62 10.02
CA ASP A 59 -4.82 7.16 8.77
C ASP A 59 -5.14 6.06 7.75
N ARG A 60 -4.35 4.99 7.79
CA ARG A 60 -4.44 3.84 6.88
C ARG A 60 -4.05 2.56 7.60
N ILE A 61 -4.75 1.47 7.29
CA ILE A 61 -4.49 0.11 7.77
C ILE A 61 -4.10 -0.73 6.57
N ILE A 62 -2.88 -1.26 6.55
CA ILE A 62 -2.42 -2.14 5.48
C ILE A 62 -2.42 -3.58 5.98
N LEU A 63 -3.24 -4.42 5.34
CA LEU A 63 -3.28 -5.87 5.53
C LEU A 63 -2.43 -6.55 4.47
N LEU A 64 -1.45 -7.34 4.88
CA LEU A 64 -0.53 -8.04 3.98
C LEU A 64 -0.87 -9.53 3.91
N PHE A 65 -1.04 -10.04 2.68
CA PHE A 65 -1.18 -11.46 2.39
C PHE A 65 -0.05 -11.93 1.49
N ASP A 66 0.40 -13.17 1.66
CA ASP A 66 1.39 -13.81 0.80
C ASP A 66 0.66 -14.61 -0.29
N ALA A 67 0.90 -14.29 -1.56
CA ALA A 67 0.24 -14.94 -2.68
C ALA A 67 0.59 -16.43 -2.80
N HIS A 68 1.79 -16.83 -2.35
CA HIS A 68 2.24 -18.21 -2.39
C HIS A 68 1.64 -19.04 -1.25
N LYS A 69 1.34 -18.41 -0.11
CA LYS A 69 0.80 -19.07 1.10
C LYS A 69 -0.41 -18.29 1.63
N LEU A 70 -1.44 -18.18 0.79
CA LEU A 70 -2.68 -17.56 1.20
C LEU A 70 -3.36 -18.43 2.26
N ASP A 71 -3.32 -17.97 3.50
CA ASP A 71 -4.03 -18.56 4.62
C ASP A 71 -4.62 -17.44 5.48
N ILE A 72 -5.92 -17.55 5.75
CA ILE A 72 -6.68 -16.60 6.57
C ILE A 72 -7.10 -17.38 7.81
N SER A 73 -6.27 -17.29 8.84
CA SER A 73 -6.54 -18.00 10.10
C SER A 73 -7.77 -17.43 10.82
N ASP A 74 -8.29 -18.19 11.78
CA ASP A 74 -9.41 -17.76 12.62
C ASP A 74 -9.06 -16.49 13.40
N GLU A 75 -7.82 -16.37 13.88
CA GLU A 75 -7.34 -15.17 14.57
C GLU A 75 -7.30 -13.95 13.63
N PHE A 76 -6.87 -14.13 12.38
CA PHE A 76 -6.88 -13.06 11.40
C PHE A 76 -8.32 -12.63 11.05
N SER A 77 -9.24 -13.60 10.99
CA SER A 77 -10.66 -13.33 10.79
C SER A 77 -11.27 -12.54 11.95
N GLU A 78 -10.89 -12.83 13.19
CA GLU A 78 -11.31 -12.07 14.37
C GLU A 78 -10.80 -10.62 14.32
N VAL A 79 -9.55 -10.42 13.89
CA VAL A 79 -8.96 -9.10 13.68
C VAL A 79 -9.74 -8.30 12.64
N ILE A 80 -10.02 -8.87 11.46
CA ILE A 80 -10.79 -8.18 10.42
C ILE A 80 -12.18 -7.80 10.95
N LYS A 81 -12.84 -8.69 11.72
CA LYS A 81 -14.15 -8.39 12.35
C LYS A 81 -14.07 -7.25 13.36
N ALA A 82 -12.97 -7.12 14.10
CA ALA A 82 -12.75 -5.99 14.99
C ALA A 82 -12.58 -4.67 14.22
N LEU A 83 -12.01 -4.75 13.01
CA LEU A 83 -11.78 -3.61 12.11
C LEU A 83 -12.98 -3.24 11.22
N LYS A 84 -14.12 -3.94 11.32
CA LYS A 84 -15.28 -3.75 10.43
C LYS A 84 -15.80 -2.32 10.31
N ASN A 85 -15.60 -1.48 11.33
CA ASN A 85 -16.06 -0.09 11.35
C ASN A 85 -15.04 0.89 10.74
N TYR A 86 -13.90 0.39 10.27
CA TYR A 86 -12.76 1.15 9.76
C TYR A 86 -12.35 0.67 8.35
N GLU A 87 -13.29 0.05 7.62
CA GLU A 87 -13.05 -0.52 6.29
C GLU A 87 -12.60 0.52 5.26
N ASP A 88 -13.03 1.77 5.41
CA ASP A 88 -12.58 2.90 4.58
C ASP A 88 -11.07 3.17 4.69
N LYS A 89 -10.49 2.85 5.86
CA LYS A 89 -9.05 2.96 6.15
C LYS A 89 -8.27 1.73 5.69
N MET A 90 -8.93 0.61 5.38
CA MET A 90 -8.28 -0.65 5.05
C MET A 90 -7.81 -0.70 3.60
N ARG A 91 -6.58 -1.20 3.41
CA ARG A 91 -6.02 -1.59 2.11
C ARG A 91 -5.42 -2.95 2.24
N VAL A 92 -5.64 -3.78 1.23
CA VAL A 92 -5.11 -5.13 1.19
C VAL A 92 -3.96 -5.16 0.20
N VAL A 93 -2.88 -5.83 0.55
CA VAL A 93 -1.71 -5.99 -0.30
C VAL A 93 -1.46 -7.49 -0.45
N LEU A 94 -1.62 -8.00 -1.66
CA LEU A 94 -1.28 -9.37 -2.03
C LEU A 94 0.18 -9.39 -2.49
N ASN A 95 1.06 -9.62 -1.54
CA ASN A 95 2.51 -9.57 -1.68
C ASN A 95 3.08 -10.89 -2.25
N LYS A 96 4.30 -10.86 -2.78
CA LYS A 96 5.01 -12.01 -3.39
C LYS A 96 4.22 -12.64 -4.55
N SER A 97 3.48 -11.82 -5.28
CA SER A 97 2.68 -12.26 -6.43
C SER A 97 3.54 -12.75 -7.61
N ASP A 98 4.82 -12.35 -7.65
CA ASP A 98 5.81 -12.81 -8.63
C ASP A 98 6.25 -14.27 -8.45
N GLN A 99 5.89 -14.93 -7.35
CA GLN A 99 6.27 -16.32 -7.08
C GLN A 99 5.32 -17.35 -7.73
N ILE A 100 4.22 -16.87 -8.32
CA ILE A 100 3.16 -17.72 -8.89
C ILE A 100 2.80 -17.23 -10.30
N GLY A 101 2.42 -18.15 -11.19
CA GLY A 101 1.98 -17.79 -12.54
C GLY A 101 0.60 -17.13 -12.58
N THR A 102 0.26 -16.49 -13.70
CA THR A 102 -0.96 -15.68 -13.87
C THR A 102 -2.26 -16.40 -13.49
N GLN A 103 -2.43 -17.65 -13.93
CA GLN A 103 -3.65 -18.41 -13.62
C GLN A 103 -3.79 -18.70 -12.12
N GLN A 104 -2.69 -19.04 -11.45
CA GLN A 104 -2.69 -19.28 -10.01
C GLN A 104 -2.93 -17.97 -9.25
N LEU A 105 -2.33 -16.87 -9.70
CA LEU A 105 -2.55 -15.54 -9.13
C LEU A 105 -4.03 -15.14 -9.15
N MET A 106 -4.73 -15.35 -10.27
CA MET A 106 -6.16 -15.06 -10.36
C MET A 106 -7.01 -15.94 -9.43
N ARG A 107 -6.62 -17.22 -9.23
CA ARG A 107 -7.29 -18.11 -8.27
C ARG A 107 -7.08 -17.65 -6.82
N VAL A 108 -5.85 -17.29 -6.46
CA VAL A 108 -5.49 -16.78 -5.13
C VAL A 108 -6.21 -15.47 -4.84
N TYR A 109 -6.20 -14.54 -5.80
CA TYR A 109 -6.93 -13.27 -5.72
C TYR A 109 -8.44 -13.49 -5.50
N GLY A 110 -9.06 -14.37 -6.30
CA GLY A 110 -10.47 -14.73 -6.14
C GLY A 110 -10.79 -15.34 -4.77
N ALA A 111 -9.94 -16.24 -4.28
CA ALA A 111 -10.11 -16.84 -2.96
C ALA A 111 -9.99 -15.82 -1.82
N LEU A 112 -9.05 -14.88 -1.92
CA LEU A 112 -8.88 -13.77 -0.97
C LEU A 112 -10.13 -12.88 -0.94
N MET A 113 -10.60 -12.43 -2.11
CA MET A 113 -11.78 -11.57 -2.21
C MET A 113 -13.04 -12.26 -1.68
N TRP A 114 -13.23 -13.54 -1.99
CA TRP A 114 -14.33 -14.34 -1.46
C TRP A 114 -14.31 -14.41 0.07
N SER A 115 -13.13 -14.63 0.64
CA SER A 115 -12.95 -14.76 2.07
C SER A 115 -13.14 -13.43 2.79
N LEU A 116 -12.57 -12.34 2.27
CA LEU A 116 -12.77 -10.99 2.78
C LEU A 116 -14.25 -10.57 2.73
N GLY A 117 -14.95 -10.84 1.62
CA GLY A 117 -16.38 -10.55 1.48
C GLY A 117 -17.22 -11.25 2.55
N LYS A 118 -16.92 -12.52 2.86
CA LYS A 118 -17.59 -13.27 3.92
C LYS A 118 -17.33 -12.68 5.33
N ILE A 119 -16.14 -12.15 5.58
CA ILE A 119 -15.74 -11.68 6.92
C ILE A 119 -16.21 -10.25 7.17
N VAL A 120 -16.03 -9.35 6.21
CA VAL A 120 -16.34 -7.91 6.34
C VAL A 120 -17.85 -7.69 6.25
N ASN A 121 -18.54 -8.42 5.36
CA ASN A 121 -19.99 -8.38 5.19
C ASN A 121 -20.54 -6.96 4.93
N THR A 122 -19.87 -6.22 4.05
CA THR A 122 -20.31 -4.92 3.55
C THR A 122 -20.39 -4.94 2.02
N PRO A 123 -21.26 -4.12 1.41
CA PRO A 123 -21.38 -4.04 -0.05
C PRO A 123 -20.17 -3.34 -0.70
N GLU A 124 -19.33 -2.67 0.09
CA GLU A 124 -18.15 -1.96 -0.37
C GLU A 124 -16.96 -2.91 -0.54
N VAL A 125 -16.32 -2.86 -1.71
CA VAL A 125 -15.20 -3.74 -2.04
C VAL A 125 -13.89 -3.11 -1.58
N ILE A 126 -13.16 -3.79 -0.69
CA ILE A 126 -11.84 -3.34 -0.23
C ILE A 126 -10.84 -3.41 -1.39
N ARG A 127 -10.11 -2.30 -1.65
CA ARG A 127 -9.04 -2.26 -2.66
C ARG A 127 -7.89 -3.20 -2.26
N VAL A 128 -7.56 -4.11 -3.17
CA VAL A 128 -6.39 -4.98 -3.11
C VAL A 128 -5.33 -4.45 -4.08
N TYR A 129 -4.08 -4.38 -3.63
CA TYR A 129 -2.90 -4.11 -4.44
C TYR A 129 -2.09 -5.39 -4.66
N ILE A 130 -1.85 -5.74 -5.91
CA ILE A 130 -1.17 -7.00 -6.28
C ILE A 130 0.27 -6.69 -6.67
N GLY A 131 1.24 -7.34 -6.04
CA GLY A 131 2.64 -7.13 -6.42
C GLY A 131 3.64 -7.85 -5.54
N SER A 132 4.91 -7.47 -5.70
CA SER A 132 6.01 -7.95 -4.87
C SER A 132 6.82 -6.75 -4.39
N PHE A 133 6.52 -6.31 -3.17
CA PHE A 133 6.98 -5.04 -2.61
C PHE A 133 8.36 -5.20 -1.96
N TRP A 134 9.36 -5.53 -2.79
CA TRP A 134 10.76 -5.72 -2.39
C TRP A 134 11.73 -5.27 -3.48
N ALA A 135 13.01 -5.11 -3.13
CA ALA A 135 14.04 -4.67 -4.08
C ALA A 135 14.64 -5.80 -4.94
N GLN A 136 14.11 -7.03 -4.84
CA GLN A 136 14.66 -8.18 -5.57
C GLN A 136 14.03 -8.32 -6.96
N PRO A 137 14.75 -8.91 -7.94
CA PRO A 137 14.18 -9.22 -9.25
C PRO A 137 12.95 -10.13 -9.14
N LEU A 138 11.99 -9.96 -10.05
CA LEU A 138 10.80 -10.82 -10.12
C LEU A 138 11.19 -12.25 -10.51
N LEU A 139 10.63 -13.24 -9.81
CA LEU A 139 10.79 -14.65 -10.18
C LEU A 139 10.02 -15.00 -11.47
N VAL A 140 8.74 -14.60 -11.54
CA VAL A 140 7.88 -14.71 -12.72
C VAL A 140 7.47 -13.32 -13.18
N ALA A 141 7.92 -12.94 -14.38
CA ALA A 141 7.75 -11.58 -14.91
C ALA A 141 6.45 -11.35 -15.71
N ASP A 142 5.64 -12.40 -15.93
CA ASP A 142 4.44 -12.38 -16.78
C ASP A 142 3.47 -11.22 -16.49
N ASN A 143 3.34 -10.85 -15.20
CA ASN A 143 2.43 -9.80 -14.73
C ASN A 143 3.15 -8.53 -14.26
N ARG A 144 4.40 -8.30 -14.67
CA ARG A 144 5.21 -7.16 -14.21
C ARG A 144 4.49 -5.82 -14.34
N LYS A 145 3.87 -5.54 -15.50
CA LYS A 145 3.12 -4.29 -15.73
C LYS A 145 1.99 -4.08 -14.73
N LEU A 146 1.30 -5.17 -14.34
CA LEU A 146 0.28 -5.12 -13.31
C LEU A 146 0.90 -4.80 -11.96
N PHE A 147 2.00 -5.47 -11.58
CA PHE A 147 2.67 -5.25 -10.30
C PHE A 147 3.15 -3.81 -10.14
N GLU A 148 3.78 -3.25 -11.17
CA GLU A 148 4.27 -1.87 -11.17
C GLU A 148 3.12 -0.85 -11.11
N ALA A 149 2.04 -1.07 -11.85
CA ALA A 149 0.87 -0.20 -11.80
C ALA A 149 0.20 -0.19 -10.41
N GLU A 150 0.03 -1.37 -9.80
CA GLU A 150 -0.55 -1.52 -8.47
C GLU A 150 0.37 -0.96 -7.37
N GLU A 151 1.69 -1.08 -7.54
CA GLU A 151 2.68 -0.46 -6.66
C GLU A 151 2.58 1.07 -6.69
N GLN A 152 2.53 1.66 -7.89
CA GLN A 152 2.35 3.10 -8.07
C GLN A 152 1.01 3.58 -7.47
N ASP A 153 -0.06 2.81 -7.66
CA ASP A 153 -1.36 3.11 -7.05
C ASP A 153 -1.30 3.11 -5.51
N LEU A 154 -0.64 2.11 -4.91
CA LEU A 154 -0.45 2.06 -3.46
C LEU A 154 0.37 3.27 -2.96
N PHE A 155 1.44 3.62 -3.67
CA PHE A 155 2.26 4.77 -3.28
C PHE A 155 1.52 6.09 -3.43
N ARG A 156 0.72 6.26 -4.48
CA ARG A 156 -0.16 7.43 -4.61
C ARG A 156 -1.17 7.52 -3.47
N ASP A 157 -1.76 6.38 -3.08
CA ASP A 157 -2.70 6.34 -1.95
C ASP A 157 -2.00 6.76 -0.63
N ILE A 158 -0.81 6.22 -0.35
CA ILE A 158 -0.02 6.57 0.84
C ILE A 158 0.44 8.04 0.79
N GLN A 159 0.92 8.52 -0.35
CA GLN A 159 1.35 9.90 -0.54
C GLN A 159 0.22 10.92 -0.39
N SER A 160 -1.04 10.50 -0.60
CA SER A 160 -2.21 11.36 -0.41
C SER A 160 -2.61 11.57 1.06
N LEU A 161 -2.09 10.73 1.98
CA LEU A 161 -2.49 10.75 3.39
C LEU A 161 -2.26 12.09 4.11
N PRO A 162 -1.12 12.79 3.95
CA PRO A 162 -0.90 14.08 4.60
C PRO A 162 -1.92 15.12 4.16
N ARG A 163 -2.26 15.15 2.86
CA ARG A 163 -3.22 16.10 2.29
C ARG A 163 -4.59 15.94 2.92
N ASN A 164 -5.06 14.70 3.03
CA ASN A 164 -6.41 14.40 3.53
C ASN A 164 -6.48 14.26 5.06
N ALA A 165 -5.40 14.54 5.80
CA ALA A 165 -5.34 14.30 7.24
C ALA A 165 -6.30 15.20 8.04
N ALA A 166 -6.44 16.46 7.64
CA ALA A 166 -7.32 17.42 8.30
C ALA A 166 -8.79 17.03 8.14
N LEU A 167 -9.24 16.73 6.91
CA LEU A 167 -10.61 16.23 6.66
C LEU A 167 -10.91 14.94 7.43
N ARG A 168 -9.96 14.01 7.49
CA ARG A 168 -10.15 12.73 8.20
C ARG A 168 -10.26 12.94 9.72
N LYS A 169 -9.42 13.78 10.31
CA LYS A 169 -9.53 14.17 11.73
C LYS A 169 -10.85 14.86 12.05
N LEU A 170 -11.34 15.70 11.13
CA LEU A 170 -12.64 16.34 11.26
C LEU A 170 -13.79 15.31 11.22
N ASN A 171 -13.74 14.35 10.31
CA ASN A 171 -14.71 13.25 10.25
C ASN A 171 -14.69 12.38 11.52
N ASP A 172 -13.51 12.06 12.06
CA ASP A 172 -13.38 11.29 13.29
C ASP A 172 -13.92 12.08 14.50
N LEU A 173 -13.74 13.40 14.53
CA LEU A 173 -14.36 14.29 15.52
C LEU A 173 -15.90 14.25 15.43
N ILE A 174 -16.46 14.30 14.22
CA ILE A 174 -17.91 14.21 13.99
C ILE A 174 -18.46 12.88 14.54
N LYS A 175 -17.84 11.76 14.15
CA LYS A 175 -18.23 10.41 14.60
C LYS A 175 -18.20 10.33 16.14
N ARG A 176 -17.13 10.82 16.76
CA ARG A 176 -16.98 10.82 18.22
C ARG A 176 -17.98 11.72 18.93
N ALA A 177 -18.25 12.90 18.39
CA ALA A 177 -19.24 13.83 18.95
C ALA A 177 -20.64 13.23 18.94
N ARG A 178 -21.04 12.57 17.84
CA ARG A 178 -22.31 11.83 17.76
C ARG A 178 -22.37 10.71 18.79
N LEU A 179 -21.35 9.86 18.85
CA LEU A 179 -21.30 8.77 19.84
C LEU A 179 -21.40 9.28 21.28
N ALA A 180 -20.70 10.37 21.61
CA ALA A 180 -20.79 11.00 22.93
C ALA A 180 -22.20 11.55 23.21
N LYS A 181 -22.85 12.15 22.21
CA LYS A 181 -24.22 12.65 22.28
C LYS A 181 -25.21 11.51 22.58
N VAL A 182 -25.12 10.41 21.83
CA VAL A 182 -25.96 9.21 22.02
C VAL A 182 -25.73 8.61 23.41
N HIS A 183 -24.47 8.49 23.82
CA HIS A 183 -24.14 7.98 25.15
C HIS A 183 -24.74 8.85 26.26
N ALA A 184 -24.71 10.18 26.13
CA ALA A 184 -25.34 11.08 27.09
C ALA A 184 -26.86 10.87 27.19
N TYR A 185 -27.56 10.66 26.05
CA TYR A 185 -28.99 10.34 26.05
C TYR A 185 -29.29 9.02 26.76
N ILE A 186 -28.53 7.96 26.45
CA ILE A 186 -28.69 6.64 27.10
C ILE A 186 -28.52 6.77 28.62
N ILE A 187 -27.43 7.38 29.07
CA ILE A 187 -27.16 7.54 30.51
C ILE A 187 -28.24 8.39 31.19
N SER A 188 -28.72 9.45 30.54
CA SER A 188 -29.81 10.27 31.08
C SER A 188 -31.14 9.52 31.12
N ALA A 189 -31.46 8.68 30.14
CA ALA A 189 -32.67 7.86 30.13
C ALA A 189 -32.64 6.83 31.27
N LEU A 190 -31.51 6.12 31.43
CA LEU A 190 -31.30 5.20 32.55
C LEU A 190 -31.44 5.91 33.89
N LYS A 191 -30.91 7.13 34.03
CA LYS A 191 -31.05 7.92 35.27
C LYS A 191 -32.50 8.33 35.56
N LYS A 192 -33.30 8.66 34.54
CA LYS A 192 -34.72 9.02 34.69
C LYS A 192 -35.57 7.85 35.20
N GLU A 193 -35.25 6.62 34.77
CA GLU A 193 -35.96 5.39 35.16
C GLU A 193 -35.57 4.85 36.55
N MET A 194 -34.52 5.40 37.17
CA MET A 194 -34.04 4.91 38.46
C MET A 194 -34.89 5.42 39.64
N PRO A 195 -35.30 4.55 40.57
CA PRO A 195 -36.07 4.94 41.74
C PRO A 195 -35.18 5.68 42.75
N ASN A 196 -35.76 6.67 43.44
CA ASN A 196 -35.01 7.53 44.36
C ASN A 196 -34.59 6.81 45.67
N MET A 197 -35.39 5.86 46.18
CA MET A 197 -35.20 5.30 47.52
C MET A 197 -34.98 3.78 47.56
N PHE A 198 -35.91 2.96 47.07
CA PHE A 198 -35.85 1.49 47.18
C PHE A 198 -35.88 0.79 45.82
N GLY A 199 -35.43 -0.46 45.77
CA GLY A 199 -35.50 -1.30 44.56
C GLY A 199 -34.45 -1.01 43.48
N LYS A 200 -33.42 -0.21 43.78
CA LYS A 200 -32.39 0.24 42.82
C LYS A 200 -31.67 -0.92 42.12
N GLU A 201 -31.26 -1.95 42.87
CA GLU A 201 -30.55 -3.11 42.30
C GLU A 201 -31.43 -3.96 41.38
N SER A 202 -32.70 -4.16 41.75
CA SER A 202 -33.66 -4.88 40.89
C SER A 202 -33.93 -4.10 39.61
N LYS A 203 -34.20 -2.79 39.72
CA LYS A 203 -34.45 -1.92 38.56
C LYS A 203 -33.24 -1.80 37.66
N LYS A 204 -32.02 -1.74 38.20
CA LYS A 204 -30.78 -1.77 37.42
C LYS A 204 -30.69 -3.03 36.55
N LYS A 205 -30.92 -4.21 37.12
CA LYS A 205 -30.89 -5.48 36.37
C LYS A 205 -31.94 -5.51 35.27
N GLU A 206 -33.15 -5.05 35.58
CA GLU A 206 -34.25 -4.91 34.61
C GLU A 206 -33.87 -3.98 33.44
N LEU A 207 -33.35 -2.78 33.75
CA LEU A 207 -32.94 -1.79 32.74
C LEU A 207 -31.80 -2.29 31.84
N ILE A 208 -30.85 -3.06 32.39
CA ILE A 208 -29.77 -3.66 31.60
C ILE A 208 -30.32 -4.76 30.68
N ALA A 209 -31.23 -5.60 31.18
CA ALA A 209 -31.87 -6.65 30.38
C ALA A 209 -32.69 -6.06 29.22
N ASN A 210 -33.40 -4.96 29.47
CA ASN A 210 -34.26 -4.28 28.50
C ASN A 210 -33.56 -3.09 27.81
N LEU A 211 -32.22 -3.05 27.79
CA LEU A 211 -31.46 -1.91 27.23
C LEU A 211 -31.80 -1.65 25.74
N GLY A 212 -32.18 -2.68 25.00
CA GLY A 212 -32.61 -2.54 23.60
C GLY A 212 -33.87 -1.69 23.43
N GLU A 213 -34.81 -1.76 24.38
CA GLU A 213 -36.01 -0.93 24.35
C GLU A 213 -35.68 0.54 24.67
N ILE A 214 -34.73 0.77 25.59
CA ILE A 214 -34.21 2.11 25.86
C ILE A 214 -33.53 2.70 24.62
N TYR A 215 -32.79 1.89 23.86
CA TYR A 215 -32.19 2.35 22.61
C TYR A 215 -33.25 2.75 21.59
N ALA A 216 -34.25 1.91 21.37
CA ALA A 216 -35.35 2.22 20.44
C ALA A 216 -36.14 3.47 20.85
N MET A 217 -36.32 3.68 22.16
CA MET A 217 -36.94 4.88 22.71
C MET A 217 -36.10 6.13 22.40
N VAL A 218 -34.80 6.09 22.70
CA VAL A 218 -33.86 7.21 22.44
C VAL A 218 -33.74 7.48 20.93
N GLU A 219 -33.70 6.42 20.11
CA GLU A 219 -33.65 6.52 18.65
C GLU A 219 -34.85 7.33 18.12
N LYS A 220 -36.05 6.99 18.58
CA LYS A 220 -37.30 7.63 18.15
C LYS A 220 -37.46 9.04 18.71
N GLU A 221 -37.16 9.25 19.99
CA GLU A 221 -37.33 10.53 20.67
C GLU A 221 -36.39 11.61 20.08
N TYR A 222 -35.15 11.25 19.81
CA TYR A 222 -34.10 12.18 19.36
C TYR A 222 -33.74 12.06 17.88
N GLN A 223 -34.45 11.23 17.11
CA GLN A 223 -34.26 11.01 15.67
C GLN A 223 -32.80 10.66 15.31
N ILE A 224 -32.25 9.67 16.02
CA ILE A 224 -30.85 9.25 15.90
C ILE A 224 -30.78 8.04 14.96
N SER A 225 -29.72 7.94 14.15
CA SER A 225 -29.52 6.75 13.32
C SER A 225 -29.11 5.54 14.19
N PRO A 226 -29.63 4.32 13.93
CA PRO A 226 -29.20 3.10 14.62
C PRO A 226 -27.69 2.87 14.61
N GLY A 227 -27.00 3.32 13.55
CA GLY A 227 -25.55 3.18 13.40
C GLY A 227 -24.71 4.02 14.38
N ASP A 228 -25.30 5.05 14.99
CA ASP A 228 -24.61 5.89 15.97
C ASP A 228 -24.62 5.27 17.38
N PHE A 229 -25.38 4.19 17.60
CA PHE A 229 -25.48 3.54 18.91
C PHE A 229 -24.31 2.58 19.18
N PRO A 230 -23.78 2.57 20.42
CA PRO A 230 -22.76 1.60 20.82
C PRO A 230 -23.34 0.18 20.88
N LYS A 231 -22.51 -0.84 20.61
CA LYS A 231 -22.91 -2.26 20.67
C LYS A 231 -23.61 -2.59 21.99
N LEU A 232 -24.82 -3.14 21.89
CA LEU A 232 -25.70 -3.40 23.03
C LEU A 232 -25.07 -4.32 24.08
N SER A 233 -24.49 -5.45 23.66
CA SER A 233 -23.83 -6.40 24.57
C SER A 233 -22.70 -5.76 25.39
N LYS A 234 -21.80 -5.02 24.71
CA LYS A 234 -20.69 -4.31 25.34
C LYS A 234 -21.18 -3.27 26.35
N MET A 235 -22.27 -2.57 26.04
CA MET A 235 -22.87 -1.61 26.97
C MET A 235 -23.52 -2.31 28.17
N GLN A 236 -24.18 -3.44 28.00
CA GLN A 236 -24.74 -4.23 29.11
C GLN A 236 -23.65 -4.69 30.09
N GLU A 237 -22.54 -5.22 29.56
CA GLU A 237 -21.38 -5.64 30.36
C GLU A 237 -20.79 -4.47 31.16
N ILE A 238 -20.55 -3.33 30.51
CA ILE A 238 -19.98 -2.15 31.16
C ILE A 238 -20.96 -1.59 32.21
N LEU A 239 -22.26 -1.50 31.90
CA LEU A 239 -23.27 -0.97 32.82
C LEU A 239 -23.46 -1.86 34.06
N ALA A 240 -23.24 -3.17 33.95
CA ALA A 240 -23.38 -4.10 35.07
C ALA A 240 -22.49 -3.72 36.27
N ILE A 241 -21.30 -3.16 36.01
CA ILE A 241 -20.35 -2.74 37.06
C ILE A 241 -20.50 -1.28 37.51
N GLN A 242 -21.38 -0.48 36.89
CA GLN A 242 -21.57 0.93 37.22
C GLN A 242 -22.69 1.16 38.25
N ASP A 243 -22.61 2.24 39.03
CA ASP A 243 -23.67 2.68 39.95
C ASP A 243 -24.55 3.74 39.28
N PHE A 244 -25.78 3.35 38.93
CA PHE A 244 -26.72 4.22 38.21
C PHE A 244 -27.21 5.40 39.06
N SER A 245 -27.08 5.33 40.39
CA SER A 245 -27.43 6.45 41.28
C SER A 245 -26.56 7.67 41.02
N LYS A 246 -25.30 7.45 40.60
CA LYS A 246 -24.30 8.48 40.32
C LYS A 246 -24.41 9.08 38.92
N PHE A 247 -25.25 8.51 38.06
CA PHE A 247 -25.47 9.06 36.73
C PHE A 247 -26.08 10.46 36.80
N GLN A 248 -25.64 11.29 35.86
CA GLN A 248 -26.09 12.65 35.71
C GLN A 248 -27.25 12.71 34.72
N THR A 249 -28.20 13.59 34.97
CA THR A 249 -29.20 13.95 33.97
C THR A 249 -28.56 14.80 32.88
N ILE A 250 -29.21 14.81 31.72
CA ILE A 250 -28.76 15.62 30.59
C ILE A 250 -28.72 17.10 30.95
N LYS A 251 -27.64 17.78 30.55
CA LYS A 251 -27.47 19.22 30.74
C LYS A 251 -27.73 19.92 29.40
N PRO A 252 -28.85 20.65 29.22
CA PRO A 252 -29.23 21.23 27.94
C PRO A 252 -28.11 22.06 27.30
N LYS A 253 -27.44 22.91 28.09
CA LYS A 253 -26.31 23.74 27.63
C LYS A 253 -25.16 22.95 27.01
N LEU A 254 -24.84 21.76 27.52
CA LEU A 254 -23.77 20.93 26.95
C LEU A 254 -24.21 20.28 25.65
N MET A 255 -25.49 19.93 25.53
CA MET A 255 -26.06 19.37 24.31
C MET A 255 -26.14 20.41 23.20
N GLU A 256 -26.63 21.61 23.53
CA GLU A 256 -26.66 22.76 22.62
C GLU A 256 -25.26 23.06 22.07
N ALA A 257 -24.22 23.03 22.90
CA ALA A 257 -22.84 23.26 22.45
C ALA A 257 -22.36 22.18 21.45
N VAL A 258 -22.69 20.90 21.67
CA VAL A 258 -22.34 19.82 20.73
C VAL A 258 -23.13 19.93 19.44
N GLU A 259 -24.41 20.30 19.50
CA GLU A 259 -25.26 20.46 18.32
C GLU A 259 -24.89 21.68 17.48
N ASP A 260 -24.55 22.80 18.13
CA ASP A 260 -24.03 23.99 17.47
C ASP A 260 -22.70 23.71 16.77
N MET A 261 -21.79 22.99 17.44
CA MET A 261 -20.53 22.55 16.83
C MET A 261 -20.77 21.65 15.61
N LEU A 262 -21.68 20.66 15.71
CA LEU A 262 -22.00 19.74 14.61
C LEU A 262 -22.64 20.45 13.41
N THR A 263 -23.43 21.49 13.66
CA THR A 263 -24.22 22.18 12.61
C THR A 263 -23.47 23.35 11.99
N ASN A 264 -22.85 24.19 12.81
CA ASN A 264 -22.28 25.47 12.39
C ASN A 264 -20.75 25.44 12.31
N ASP A 265 -20.05 24.98 13.36
CA ASP A 265 -18.59 25.00 13.38
C ASP A 265 -17.97 24.05 12.37
N ILE A 266 -18.50 22.84 12.27
CA ILE A 266 -18.00 21.83 11.34
C ILE A 266 -18.22 22.27 9.89
N ALA A 267 -19.36 22.88 9.56
CA ALA A 267 -19.61 23.41 8.22
C ALA A 267 -18.58 24.48 7.83
N ARG A 268 -18.25 25.39 8.76
CA ARG A 268 -17.20 26.41 8.55
C ARG A 268 -15.82 25.77 8.40
N LEU A 269 -15.46 24.83 9.27
CA LEU A 269 -14.17 24.13 9.21
C LEU A 269 -14.00 23.34 7.91
N MET A 270 -15.05 22.70 7.40
CA MET A 270 -14.99 21.98 6.11
C MET A 270 -14.58 22.89 4.95
N VAL A 271 -15.03 24.15 4.93
CA VAL A 271 -14.64 25.13 3.89
C VAL A 271 -13.17 25.52 4.06
N LEU A 272 -12.74 25.82 5.28
CA LEU A 272 -11.36 26.22 5.58
C LEU A 272 -10.36 25.10 5.27
N VAL A 273 -10.67 23.87 5.67
CA VAL A 273 -9.81 22.71 5.40
C VAL A 273 -9.67 22.48 3.89
N ARG A 274 -10.74 22.59 3.11
CA ARG A 274 -10.66 22.47 1.64
C ARG A 274 -9.79 23.56 1.02
N GLN A 275 -9.85 24.79 1.54
CA GLN A 275 -9.00 25.89 1.08
C GLN A 275 -7.53 25.64 1.43
N GLU A 276 -7.25 25.15 2.65
CA GLU A 276 -5.90 24.76 3.07
C GLU A 276 -5.34 23.62 2.21
N GLU A 277 -6.14 22.59 1.93
CA GLU A 277 -5.78 21.46 1.06
C GLU A 277 -5.56 21.85 -0.41
N ALA A 278 -6.17 22.95 -0.87
CA ALA A 278 -5.96 23.52 -2.19
C ALA A 278 -4.72 24.44 -2.24
N ALA A 279 -4.44 25.17 -1.16
CA ALA A 279 -3.33 26.10 -1.05
C ALA A 279 -1.99 25.43 -0.71
N THR A 280 -2.02 24.27 -0.06
CA THR A 280 -0.80 23.53 0.29
C THR A 280 -0.22 22.89 -0.98
N PRO A 281 0.99 23.26 -1.43
CA PRO A 281 1.66 22.54 -2.51
C PRO A 281 1.80 21.07 -2.10
N SER A 282 1.73 20.14 -3.05
CA SER A 282 1.78 18.70 -2.79
C SER A 282 2.95 18.34 -1.89
N GLN A 283 2.73 18.29 -0.57
CA GLN A 283 3.63 17.63 0.37
C GLN A 283 3.45 16.15 0.13
N THR A 284 4.06 15.67 -0.95
CA THR A 284 4.33 14.26 -1.14
C THR A 284 5.20 13.80 0.02
N VAL A 285 4.97 12.58 0.48
CA VAL A 285 5.90 11.92 1.40
C VAL A 285 7.27 11.92 0.69
N GLN A 286 8.23 12.68 1.22
CA GLN A 286 9.58 12.80 0.68
C GLN A 286 10.53 11.87 1.45
N GLY A 287 11.42 11.20 0.72
CA GLY A 287 12.44 10.30 1.25
C GLY A 287 12.14 8.81 1.06
N GLY A 288 13.20 8.01 0.96
CA GLY A 288 13.14 6.55 0.88
C GLY A 288 12.56 6.05 -0.45
N ALA A 289 11.58 5.13 -0.38
CA ALA A 289 10.89 4.57 -1.55
C ALA A 289 10.12 5.60 -2.40
N PHE A 290 10.09 6.87 -2.00
CA PHE A 290 9.28 7.91 -2.64
C PHE A 290 10.11 9.01 -3.32
N GLU A 291 11.45 8.96 -3.23
CA GLU A 291 12.35 9.89 -3.91
C GLU A 291 12.82 9.33 -5.27
N GLY A 292 12.64 10.11 -6.34
CA GLY A 292 13.50 10.02 -7.53
C GLY A 292 12.89 9.56 -8.86
N THR A 293 11.71 8.97 -8.92
CA THR A 293 11.20 8.43 -10.20
C THR A 293 9.69 8.51 -10.29
N LYS A 294 9.18 9.02 -11.41
CA LYS A 294 7.77 8.84 -11.83
C LYS A 294 7.37 7.35 -11.97
N ASN A 295 8.33 6.43 -11.76
CA ASN A 295 8.24 4.98 -11.95
C ASN A 295 8.53 4.16 -10.67
N GLY A 296 8.52 4.77 -9.47
CA GLY A 296 8.72 4.06 -8.21
C GLY A 296 10.19 3.70 -7.89
N PRO A 297 10.49 3.34 -6.63
CA PRO A 297 11.83 3.17 -6.07
C PRO A 297 12.54 1.88 -6.49
N PHE A 298 11.82 0.96 -7.12
CA PHE A 298 12.36 -0.30 -7.63
C PHE A 298 12.53 -0.29 -9.16
N GLY A 299 12.06 0.79 -9.82
CA GLY A 299 12.05 0.97 -11.27
C GLY A 299 13.32 1.63 -11.83
N HIS A 300 14.52 1.13 -11.50
CA HIS A 300 15.70 1.51 -12.28
C HIS A 300 15.64 0.84 -13.66
N GLY A 301 15.09 1.54 -14.66
CA GLY A 301 15.40 1.35 -16.09
C GLY A 301 14.85 0.08 -16.77
N TYR A 302 13.64 -0.38 -16.45
CA TYR A 302 13.00 -1.46 -17.22
C TYR A 302 12.39 -0.93 -18.52
N GLY A 303 12.74 -1.53 -19.67
CA GLY A 303 12.29 -1.09 -21.00
C GLY A 303 13.10 0.06 -21.62
N GLU A 304 14.12 0.56 -20.93
CA GLU A 304 15.03 1.62 -21.40
C GLU A 304 16.48 1.12 -21.43
N GLY A 305 17.32 1.75 -22.25
CA GLY A 305 18.72 1.35 -22.44
C GLY A 305 18.87 -0.12 -22.84
N ALA A 306 19.73 -0.88 -22.15
CA ALA A 306 19.95 -2.30 -22.44
C ALA A 306 18.78 -3.22 -22.02
N GLY A 307 17.81 -2.70 -21.27
CA GLY A 307 16.55 -3.38 -20.95
C GLY A 307 15.46 -3.13 -21.99
N ALA A 308 15.71 -2.32 -23.03
CA ALA A 308 14.74 -2.09 -24.09
C ALA A 308 14.47 -3.39 -24.87
N GLY A 309 13.19 -3.65 -25.16
CA GLY A 309 12.77 -4.83 -25.94
C GLY A 309 12.74 -6.14 -25.19
N ILE A 310 12.92 -6.13 -23.86
CA ILE A 310 12.88 -7.34 -23.02
C ILE A 310 11.53 -8.07 -23.06
N ASP A 311 10.44 -7.35 -23.33
CA ASP A 311 9.08 -7.90 -23.46
C ASP A 311 8.65 -8.06 -24.94
N GLU A 312 9.54 -7.80 -25.90
CA GLU A 312 9.24 -7.92 -27.32
C GLU A 312 9.62 -9.31 -27.84
N LEU A 313 8.72 -9.94 -28.60
CA LEU A 313 8.99 -11.21 -29.28
C LEU A 313 10.06 -11.04 -30.38
N GLU A 314 10.09 -9.86 -30.99
CA GLU A 314 11.04 -9.50 -32.03
C GLU A 314 12.30 -8.88 -31.43
N TRP A 315 13.45 -9.16 -32.02
CA TRP A 315 14.73 -8.61 -31.56
C TRP A 315 14.75 -7.09 -31.76
N ILE A 316 14.82 -6.32 -30.67
CA ILE A 316 14.66 -4.85 -30.73
C ILE A 316 15.65 -4.14 -31.66
N VAL A 317 16.84 -4.71 -31.82
CA VAL A 317 17.88 -4.20 -32.74
C VAL A 317 17.41 -4.23 -34.19
N ALA A 318 16.46 -5.10 -34.55
CA ALA A 318 15.90 -5.22 -35.90
C ALA A 318 15.28 -3.91 -36.40
N ARG A 319 14.78 -3.04 -35.50
CA ARG A 319 14.18 -1.74 -35.87
C ARG A 319 15.16 -0.80 -36.56
N ASP A 320 16.38 -0.75 -36.04
CA ASP A 320 17.45 0.13 -36.55
C ASP A 320 18.46 -0.63 -37.43
N LYS A 321 18.31 -1.97 -37.55
CA LYS A 321 19.21 -2.84 -38.30
C LYS A 321 19.48 -2.38 -39.75
N PRO A 322 18.49 -1.90 -40.53
CA PRO A 322 18.76 -1.43 -41.89
C PRO A 322 19.84 -0.34 -41.96
N SER A 323 19.84 0.61 -41.01
CA SER A 323 20.85 1.67 -40.96
C SER A 323 22.22 1.15 -40.54
N TYR A 324 22.27 0.14 -39.67
CA TYR A 324 23.53 -0.50 -39.28
C TYR A 324 24.11 -1.37 -40.40
N ASP A 325 23.26 -2.04 -41.17
CA ASP A 325 23.65 -2.85 -42.32
C ASP A 325 24.32 -1.99 -43.41
N GLU A 326 23.81 -0.79 -43.68
CA GLU A 326 24.45 0.16 -44.61
C GLU A 326 25.90 0.46 -44.20
N ILE A 327 26.12 0.73 -42.92
CA ILE A 327 27.48 0.99 -42.37
C ILE A 327 28.34 -0.27 -42.47
N PHE A 328 27.78 -1.43 -42.14
CA PHE A 328 28.47 -2.71 -42.22
C PHE A 328 28.99 -2.99 -43.63
N PHE A 329 28.17 -2.80 -44.66
CA PHE A 329 28.59 -3.01 -46.06
C PHE A 329 29.58 -1.97 -46.56
N MET A 330 29.48 -0.71 -46.13
CA MET A 330 30.49 0.31 -46.45
C MET A 330 31.88 -0.05 -45.92
N LEU A 331 31.96 -0.80 -44.83
CA LEU A 331 33.23 -1.30 -44.29
C LEU A 331 33.82 -2.44 -45.13
N SER A 332 33.18 -2.90 -46.21
CA SER A 332 33.69 -3.97 -47.09
C SER A 332 34.03 -5.27 -46.33
N PRO A 333 33.02 -5.95 -45.75
CA PRO A 333 33.21 -7.17 -44.99
C PRO A 333 33.79 -8.29 -45.87
N ILE A 334 34.68 -9.11 -45.29
CA ILE A 334 35.27 -10.27 -45.96
C ILE A 334 34.56 -11.52 -45.44
N ASN A 335 34.00 -12.35 -46.33
CA ASN A 335 33.20 -13.52 -45.97
C ASN A 335 32.02 -13.21 -45.02
N GLY A 336 31.41 -12.03 -45.18
CA GLY A 336 30.27 -11.62 -44.34
C GLY A 336 30.65 -11.22 -42.91
N LYS A 337 31.94 -10.98 -42.64
CA LYS A 337 32.43 -10.52 -41.33
C LYS A 337 33.36 -9.31 -41.47
N VAL A 338 33.32 -8.41 -40.50
CA VAL A 338 34.30 -7.31 -40.37
C VAL A 338 35.35 -7.66 -39.34
N SER A 339 36.62 -7.33 -39.62
CA SER A 339 37.71 -7.55 -38.67
C SER A 339 37.59 -6.61 -37.47
N GLY A 340 38.05 -7.06 -36.30
CA GLY A 340 38.05 -6.22 -35.10
C GLY A 340 38.83 -4.91 -35.25
N ALA A 341 39.86 -4.87 -36.09
CA ALA A 341 40.56 -3.62 -36.39
C ALA A 341 39.68 -2.60 -37.13
N MET A 342 38.87 -3.08 -38.09
CA MET A 342 37.97 -2.24 -38.89
C MET A 342 36.74 -1.81 -38.08
N ALA A 343 36.12 -2.74 -37.37
CA ALA A 343 35.00 -2.44 -36.47
C ALA A 343 35.41 -1.46 -35.37
N LYS A 344 36.57 -1.64 -34.74
CA LYS A 344 37.11 -0.67 -33.76
C LYS A 344 37.28 0.73 -34.36
N LYS A 345 37.78 0.83 -35.59
CA LYS A 345 37.92 2.12 -36.29
C LYS A 345 36.57 2.83 -36.47
N GLU A 346 35.51 2.07 -36.74
CA GLU A 346 34.15 2.62 -36.80
C GLU A 346 33.63 3.02 -35.42
N MET A 347 33.73 2.12 -34.43
CA MET A 347 33.24 2.37 -33.07
C MET A 347 33.87 3.60 -32.41
N ILE A 348 35.14 3.90 -32.69
CA ILE A 348 35.83 5.11 -32.16
C ILE A 348 35.15 6.42 -32.63
N LYS A 349 34.48 6.43 -33.78
CA LYS A 349 33.76 7.62 -34.28
C LYS A 349 32.61 8.04 -33.37
N SER A 350 32.08 7.13 -32.53
CA SER A 350 31.07 7.43 -31.51
C SER A 350 31.56 8.36 -30.39
N LYS A 351 32.88 8.60 -30.31
CA LYS A 351 33.54 9.41 -29.26
C LYS A 351 33.35 8.87 -27.84
N LEU A 352 32.99 7.61 -27.68
CA LEU A 352 32.96 6.94 -26.38
C LEU A 352 34.39 6.60 -25.89
N PRO A 353 34.64 6.57 -24.57
CA PRO A 353 35.93 6.15 -24.03
C PRO A 353 36.32 4.73 -24.46
N ASN A 354 37.61 4.50 -24.72
CA ASN A 354 38.12 3.18 -25.14
C ASN A 354 37.78 2.04 -24.17
N THR A 355 37.66 2.33 -22.87
CA THR A 355 37.23 1.37 -21.84
C THR A 355 35.79 0.90 -22.07
N ILE A 356 34.89 1.82 -22.44
CA ILE A 356 33.50 1.54 -22.75
C ILE A 356 33.38 0.80 -24.08
N LEU A 357 34.12 1.21 -25.11
CA LEU A 357 34.15 0.53 -26.40
C LEU A 357 34.64 -0.92 -26.27
N GLY A 358 35.63 -1.18 -25.40
CA GLY A 358 36.08 -2.53 -25.08
C GLY A 358 35.00 -3.38 -24.40
N LYS A 359 34.18 -2.78 -23.52
CA LYS A 359 33.03 -3.46 -22.91
C LYS A 359 31.96 -3.79 -23.95
N ILE A 360 31.65 -2.86 -24.85
CA ILE A 360 30.68 -3.08 -25.94
C ILE A 360 31.16 -4.19 -26.87
N TRP A 361 32.44 -4.18 -27.25
CA TRP A 361 33.04 -5.24 -28.06
C TRP A 361 32.81 -6.61 -27.43
N LYS A 362 33.17 -6.77 -26.15
CA LYS A 362 33.02 -8.04 -25.43
C LYS A 362 31.56 -8.52 -25.35
N LEU A 363 30.60 -7.59 -25.32
CA LEU A 363 29.17 -7.93 -25.30
C LEU A 363 28.63 -8.25 -26.70
N ALA A 364 29.21 -7.69 -27.76
CA ALA A 364 28.72 -7.83 -29.12
C ALA A 364 29.34 -9.02 -29.89
N ASP A 365 30.60 -9.36 -29.59
CA ASP A 365 31.33 -10.53 -30.11
C ASP A 365 30.87 -11.78 -29.34
N VAL A 366 29.71 -12.31 -29.72
CA VAL A 366 28.97 -13.36 -28.97
C VAL A 366 29.63 -14.72 -29.15
N ASP A 367 30.18 -15.01 -30.34
CA ASP A 367 30.91 -16.24 -30.61
C ASP A 367 32.40 -16.18 -30.26
N GLY A 368 32.92 -14.98 -29.96
CA GLY A 368 34.28 -14.77 -29.46
C GLY A 368 35.36 -15.02 -30.51
N ASP A 369 35.03 -14.90 -31.79
CA ASP A 369 35.93 -15.22 -32.89
C ASP A 369 36.85 -14.05 -33.29
N GLY A 370 36.64 -12.86 -32.70
CA GLY A 370 37.43 -11.65 -32.95
C GLY A 370 37.03 -10.88 -34.21
N TYR A 371 35.94 -11.27 -34.84
CA TYR A 371 35.27 -10.60 -35.94
C TYR A 371 33.84 -10.26 -35.52
N LEU A 372 33.16 -9.40 -36.29
CA LEU A 372 31.73 -9.18 -36.10
C LEU A 372 31.02 -9.53 -37.40
N ASP A 373 30.02 -10.40 -37.32
CA ASP A 373 29.06 -10.55 -38.41
C ASP A 373 28.04 -9.41 -38.43
N ILE A 374 27.08 -9.49 -39.37
CA ILE A 374 26.10 -8.43 -39.59
C ILE A 374 25.18 -8.20 -38.37
N GLU A 375 24.83 -9.25 -37.62
CA GLU A 375 23.96 -9.11 -36.45
C GLU A 375 24.75 -8.63 -35.23
N GLU A 376 25.97 -9.12 -35.05
CA GLU A 376 26.86 -8.65 -33.98
C GLU A 376 27.27 -7.18 -34.18
N PHE A 377 27.50 -6.77 -35.42
CA PHE A 377 27.75 -5.37 -35.73
C PHE A 377 26.52 -4.49 -35.44
N ALA A 378 25.31 -4.96 -35.77
CA ALA A 378 24.07 -4.27 -35.41
C ALA A 378 23.90 -4.17 -33.88
N LEU A 379 24.21 -5.23 -33.14
CA LEU A 379 24.19 -5.25 -31.68
C LEU A 379 25.20 -4.25 -31.09
N ALA A 380 26.43 -4.20 -31.62
CA ALA A 380 27.45 -3.26 -31.18
C ALA A 380 26.99 -1.79 -31.35
N ASN A 381 26.38 -1.46 -32.50
CA ASN A 381 25.87 -0.11 -32.75
C ASN A 381 24.66 0.23 -31.87
N HIS A 382 23.77 -0.74 -31.62
CA HIS A 382 22.67 -0.55 -30.68
C HIS A 382 23.17 -0.27 -29.25
N LEU A 383 24.17 -1.01 -28.76
CA LEU A 383 24.77 -0.76 -27.44
C LEU A 383 25.49 0.59 -27.36
N ILE A 384 26.12 1.05 -28.46
CA ILE A 384 26.67 2.40 -28.57
C ILE A 384 25.55 3.44 -28.43
N LYS A 385 24.44 3.27 -29.17
CA LYS A 385 23.27 4.16 -29.11
C LYS A 385 22.71 4.23 -27.68
N VAL A 386 22.48 3.08 -27.04
CA VAL A 386 22.05 2.97 -25.64
C VAL A 386 22.97 3.76 -24.71
N LYS A 387 24.29 3.69 -24.92
CA LYS A 387 25.26 4.42 -24.08
C LYS A 387 25.28 5.93 -24.37
N LEU A 388 25.08 6.34 -25.62
CA LEU A 388 24.98 7.75 -26.01
C LEU A 388 23.70 8.41 -25.48
N GLU A 389 22.62 7.65 -25.32
CA GLU A 389 21.35 8.07 -24.69
C GLU A 389 21.46 8.22 -23.16
N GLY A 390 22.62 7.89 -22.58
CA GLY A 390 22.91 8.10 -21.16
C GLY A 390 22.72 6.86 -20.28
N HIS A 391 22.34 5.72 -20.85
CA HIS A 391 22.12 4.49 -20.09
C HIS A 391 23.43 3.73 -19.79
N GLU A 392 23.42 2.92 -18.74
CA GLU A 392 24.54 2.04 -18.42
C GLU A 392 24.50 0.73 -19.21
N LEU A 393 25.69 0.19 -19.50
CA LEU A 393 25.83 -1.10 -20.19
C LEU A 393 25.74 -2.25 -19.18
N PRO A 394 25.06 -3.35 -19.52
CA PRO A 394 24.88 -4.49 -18.63
C PRO A 394 26.23 -5.17 -18.36
N ALA A 395 26.33 -5.95 -17.27
CA ALA A 395 27.54 -6.71 -16.96
C ALA A 395 27.75 -7.88 -17.95
N ASP A 396 26.66 -8.57 -18.26
CA ASP A 396 26.57 -9.67 -19.22
C ASP A 396 25.45 -9.39 -20.22
N LEU A 397 25.52 -9.97 -21.42
CA LEU A 397 24.53 -9.72 -22.47
C LEU A 397 23.17 -10.37 -22.09
N PRO A 398 22.08 -9.60 -21.93
CA PRO A 398 20.76 -10.16 -21.67
C PRO A 398 20.26 -11.02 -22.85
N HIS A 399 19.53 -12.09 -22.54
CA HIS A 399 19.06 -13.05 -23.54
C HIS A 399 18.24 -12.41 -24.69
N HIS A 400 17.41 -11.40 -24.38
CA HIS A 400 16.60 -10.72 -25.39
C HIS A 400 17.41 -9.89 -26.39
N LEU A 401 18.64 -9.48 -26.03
CA LEU A 401 19.57 -8.78 -26.92
C LEU A 401 20.46 -9.71 -27.73
N VAL A 402 20.52 -11.01 -27.40
CA VAL A 402 21.29 -11.99 -28.18
C VAL A 402 20.73 -12.06 -29.61
N PRO A 403 21.59 -11.96 -30.65
CA PRO A 403 21.18 -12.08 -32.03
C PRO A 403 20.37 -13.36 -32.27
N PRO A 404 19.25 -13.31 -33.02
CA PRO A 404 18.39 -14.47 -33.24
C PRO A 404 19.12 -15.70 -33.76
N SER A 405 20.13 -15.53 -34.63
CA SER A 405 20.92 -16.64 -35.16
C SER A 405 21.84 -17.31 -34.13
N LYS A 406 22.16 -16.62 -33.03
CA LYS A 406 23.09 -17.06 -31.98
C LYS A 406 22.40 -17.45 -30.67
N ARG A 407 21.07 -17.45 -30.62
CA ARG A 407 20.31 -17.95 -29.47
C ARG A 407 20.42 -19.47 -29.45
N THR A 408 21.06 -20.01 -28.42
CA THR A 408 21.02 -21.45 -28.13
C THR A 408 19.56 -21.85 -27.89
N GLN A 409 19.06 -22.84 -28.64
CA GLN A 409 17.74 -23.44 -28.39
C GLN A 409 17.70 -24.17 -27.04
#